data_AF-A0A257ZUH7-F1
#
_entry.id   AF-A0A257ZUH7-F1
#
_cell.length_a   1.000
_cell.length_b   1.000
_cell.length_c   1.000
_cell.angle_alpha   90.00
_cell.angle_beta   90.00
_cell.angle_gamma   90.00
#
_symmetry.space_group_name_H-M   'P 1'
#
loop_
_entity.id
_entity.type
_entity.pdbx_description
1 polymer ?
#
loop_
_entity_poly.entity_id
_entity_poly.type
_entity_poly.pdbx_seq_one_letter_code
_entity_poly.pdbx_strand_id
1 'polypeptide(L)'
;MPDAPIKDQLTSDHAELYDTLVARRYFAKFDRISGHLGRVAAELEAEGRLSRTEARLLGGYLRAVAATFRALSHKYLMTGRDGAARLTIDRHESGFPVAQELMTMAVDAQQAARHLGGMPSETELKDRMVRQIVGDLTLPTALQFALSQRYYYEALAAGGIFWARNDPDAQWLSNRGARRQYLVHWAVWDAQVNLPVVYLMDLEDSGRKPLPTDEYRWPQVQAALMAQAIGGLKLLTIATGFDKDFADLHPVRLRRVILGPMYSASFTLQSGPISQVLEGAKAAEGQDWALVWTIEDLISDREEEVKEGWFTSWLRQVYRLDPLAGAELGATRQDRMIILPERPYQVLVEQDPKGLQGLRKFVVGAGGRLIPTL
;
A
#
# COMPACT_ATOMS: atom_id res chain seq x y z
N MET A 1 39.47 8.01 8.76
CA MET A 1 38.36 7.56 9.63
C MET A 1 38.45 6.05 9.69
N PRO A 2 38.46 5.42 10.88
CA PRO A 2 38.59 3.98 10.97
C PRO A 2 37.31 3.32 10.45
N ASP A 3 37.50 2.30 9.59
CA ASP A 3 36.44 1.51 8.98
C ASP A 3 35.49 0.94 10.04
N ALA A 4 34.19 1.06 9.80
CA ALA A 4 33.16 0.46 10.64
C ALA A 4 33.33 -1.07 10.68
N PRO A 5 33.12 -1.73 11.84
CA PRO A 5 33.35 -3.15 11.99
C PRO A 5 32.42 -3.97 11.08
N ILE A 6 33.01 -5.00 10.45
CA ILE A 6 32.42 -5.95 9.47
C ILE A 6 31.09 -6.60 9.92
N LYS A 7 30.72 -6.48 11.21
CA LYS A 7 29.44 -6.98 11.75
C LYS A 7 28.22 -6.11 11.39
N ASP A 8 28.41 -4.82 11.07
CA ASP A 8 27.32 -3.93 10.63
C ASP A 8 27.10 -3.95 9.11
N GLN A 9 27.96 -4.65 8.35
CA GLN A 9 27.87 -4.77 6.89
C GLN A 9 27.04 -5.99 6.43
N LEU A 10 26.52 -6.81 7.34
CA LEU A 10 25.81 -8.06 7.03
C LEU A 10 24.28 -8.01 7.20
N THR A 11 23.69 -6.86 7.55
CA THR A 11 22.23 -6.66 7.67
C THR A 11 21.85 -5.20 7.45
N SER A 12 22.15 -4.64 6.28
CA SER A 12 21.40 -3.47 5.81
C SER A 12 20.56 -3.91 4.62
N ASP A 13 19.34 -4.37 4.92
CA ASP A 13 18.31 -4.69 3.92
C ASP A 13 17.86 -3.45 3.12
N HIS A 14 18.34 -2.28 3.56
CA HIS A 14 18.07 -0.97 3.02
C HIS A 14 19.23 -0.48 2.13
N ALA A 15 18.90 0.27 1.09
CA ALA A 15 19.89 0.96 0.28
C ALA A 15 19.47 2.38 -0.03
N GLU A 16 20.44 3.28 0.04
CA GLU A 16 20.29 4.63 -0.44
C GLU A 16 20.43 4.68 -1.96
N LEU A 17 19.54 5.42 -2.61
CA LEU A 17 19.70 5.79 -4.01
C LEU A 17 20.57 7.05 -4.07
N TYR A 18 21.82 6.91 -4.51
CA TYR A 18 22.80 8.01 -4.53
C TYR A 18 22.77 8.85 -5.81
N ASP A 19 22.35 8.24 -6.93
CA ASP A 19 22.42 8.84 -8.25
C ASP A 19 21.08 9.41 -8.72
N THR A 20 21.11 10.59 -9.36
CA THR A 20 19.91 11.28 -9.84
C THR A 20 19.15 10.47 -10.88
N LEU A 21 19.85 9.84 -11.83
CA LEU A 21 19.21 9.04 -12.87
C LEU A 21 18.59 7.78 -12.26
N VAL A 22 19.29 7.11 -11.36
CA VAL A 22 18.79 5.93 -10.64
C VAL A 22 17.52 6.25 -9.86
N ALA A 23 17.49 7.34 -9.09
CA ALA A 23 16.30 7.77 -8.34
C ALA A 23 15.12 8.11 -9.27
N ARG A 24 15.37 8.80 -10.39
CA ARG A 24 14.32 9.10 -11.39
C ARG A 24 13.76 7.84 -12.03
N ARG A 25 14.62 6.88 -12.37
CA ARG A 25 14.22 5.58 -12.93
C ARG A 25 13.37 4.78 -11.94
N TYR A 26 13.73 4.81 -10.66
CA TYR A 26 12.96 4.19 -9.59
C TYR A 26 11.54 4.77 -9.51
N PHE A 27 11.40 6.08 -9.37
CA PHE A 27 10.08 6.71 -9.29
C PHE A 27 9.26 6.58 -10.59
N ALA A 28 9.91 6.67 -11.76
CA ALA A 28 9.24 6.45 -13.03
C ALA A 28 8.69 5.01 -13.16
N LYS A 29 9.38 4.01 -12.60
CA LYS A 29 8.89 2.63 -12.52
C LYS A 29 7.61 2.56 -11.67
N PHE A 30 7.59 3.19 -10.50
CA PHE A 30 6.42 3.22 -9.63
C PHE A 30 5.23 3.99 -10.20
N ASP A 31 5.46 5.11 -10.87
CA ASP A 31 4.41 5.86 -11.56
C ASP A 31 3.72 4.98 -12.63
N ARG A 32 4.50 4.23 -13.41
CA ARG A 32 3.95 3.22 -14.35
C ARG A 32 3.17 2.12 -13.63
N ILE A 33 3.76 1.48 -12.62
CA ILE A 33 3.11 0.38 -11.86
C ILE A 33 1.77 0.84 -11.29
N SER A 34 1.76 1.99 -10.61
CA SER A 34 0.54 2.55 -9.99
C SER A 34 -0.56 2.87 -11.02
N GLY A 35 -0.18 3.27 -12.24
CA GLY A 35 -1.08 3.47 -13.38
C GLY A 35 -1.79 2.20 -13.90
N HIS A 36 -1.39 1.01 -13.44
CA HIS A 36 -2.05 -0.25 -13.77
C HIS A 36 -2.95 -0.78 -12.65
N LEU A 37 -2.68 -0.43 -11.39
CA LEU A 37 -3.38 -1.03 -10.23
C LEU A 37 -4.88 -0.78 -10.23
N GLY A 38 -5.32 0.40 -10.69
CA GLY A 38 -6.75 0.70 -10.84
C GLY A 38 -7.46 -0.21 -11.85
N ARG A 39 -6.78 -0.62 -12.93
CA ARG A 39 -7.32 -1.56 -13.92
C ARG A 39 -7.36 -3.00 -13.38
N VAL A 40 -6.37 -3.38 -12.56
CA VAL A 40 -6.40 -4.68 -11.86
C VAL A 40 -7.59 -4.74 -10.92
N ALA A 41 -7.84 -3.69 -10.12
CA ALA A 41 -9.01 -3.62 -9.25
C ALA A 41 -10.33 -3.70 -10.04
N ALA A 42 -10.41 -3.06 -11.21
CA ALA A 42 -11.59 -3.12 -12.09
C ALA A 42 -11.80 -4.53 -12.68
N GLU A 43 -10.73 -5.24 -13.05
CA GLU A 43 -10.83 -6.62 -13.52
C GLU A 43 -11.31 -7.55 -12.40
N LEU A 44 -10.79 -7.37 -11.17
CA LEU A 44 -11.27 -8.11 -10.01
C LEU A 44 -12.74 -7.81 -9.66
N GLU A 45 -13.23 -6.60 -9.93
CA GLU A 45 -14.66 -6.28 -9.85
C GLU A 45 -15.45 -7.06 -10.92
N ALA A 46 -14.98 -7.06 -12.17
CA ALA A 46 -15.64 -7.76 -13.28
C ALA A 46 -15.69 -9.28 -13.07
N GLU A 47 -14.67 -9.85 -12.42
CA GLU A 47 -14.62 -11.26 -12.00
C GLU A 47 -15.52 -11.57 -10.77
N GLY A 48 -16.15 -10.57 -10.17
CA GLY A 48 -16.98 -10.72 -8.97
C GLY A 48 -16.18 -10.97 -7.68
N ARG A 49 -14.85 -10.74 -7.70
CA ARG A 49 -13.97 -10.90 -6.54
C ARG A 49 -14.00 -9.67 -5.63
N LEU A 50 -14.29 -8.49 -6.20
CA LEU A 50 -14.60 -7.26 -5.49
C LEU A 50 -16.02 -6.82 -5.84
N SER A 51 -16.75 -6.30 -4.86
CA SER A 51 -17.95 -5.51 -5.14
C SER A 51 -17.57 -4.14 -5.71
N ARG A 52 -18.52 -3.48 -6.39
CA ARG A 52 -18.33 -2.11 -6.90
C ARG A 52 -17.91 -1.12 -5.80
N THR A 53 -18.47 -1.25 -4.60
CA THR A 53 -18.12 -0.39 -3.45
C THR A 53 -16.69 -0.64 -2.99
N GLU A 54 -16.28 -1.91 -2.86
CA GLU A 54 -14.91 -2.27 -2.50
C GLU A 54 -13.90 -1.79 -3.55
N ALA A 55 -14.17 -2.00 -4.85
CA ALA A 55 -13.29 -1.57 -5.93
C ALA A 55 -13.11 -0.04 -5.94
N ARG A 56 -14.18 0.72 -5.69
CA ARG A 56 -14.13 2.19 -5.55
C ARG A 56 -13.26 2.63 -4.37
N LEU A 57 -13.45 2.03 -3.20
CA LEU A 57 -12.71 2.37 -1.98
C LEU A 57 -11.24 1.99 -2.08
N LEU A 58 -10.96 0.77 -2.53
CA LEU A 58 -9.62 0.30 -2.83
C LEU A 58 -8.93 1.21 -3.85
N GLY A 59 -9.65 1.62 -4.90
CA GLY A 59 -9.15 2.61 -5.87
C GLY A 59 -8.72 3.93 -5.23
N GLY A 60 -9.39 4.36 -4.15
CA GLY A 60 -8.97 5.49 -3.32
C GLY A 60 -7.60 5.26 -2.67
N TYR A 61 -7.42 4.13 -2.00
CA TYR A 61 -6.13 3.76 -1.39
C TYR A 61 -5.00 3.58 -2.41
N LEU A 62 -5.29 2.99 -3.57
CA LEU A 62 -4.30 2.85 -4.65
C LEU A 62 -3.82 4.20 -5.18
N ARG A 63 -4.74 5.16 -5.36
CA ARG A 63 -4.38 6.54 -5.71
C ARG A 63 -3.57 7.20 -4.59
N ALA A 64 -3.89 6.90 -3.33
CA ALA A 64 -3.15 7.45 -2.20
C ALA A 64 -1.71 6.93 -2.15
N VAL A 65 -1.49 5.63 -2.41
CA VAL A 65 -0.14 5.06 -2.54
C VAL A 65 0.61 5.74 -3.69
N ALA A 66 -0.02 5.90 -4.86
CA ALA A 66 0.59 6.60 -6.00
C ALA A 66 0.97 8.06 -5.65
N ALA A 67 0.11 8.77 -4.92
CA ALA A 67 0.36 10.13 -4.46
C ALA A 67 1.53 10.19 -3.47
N THR A 68 1.66 9.22 -2.54
CA THR A 68 2.82 9.11 -1.64
C THR A 68 4.12 9.02 -2.43
N PHE A 69 4.20 8.11 -3.42
CA PHE A 69 5.39 7.94 -4.24
C PHE A 69 5.70 9.19 -5.09
N ARG A 70 4.67 9.87 -5.61
CA ARG A 70 4.83 11.13 -6.33
C ARG A 70 5.38 12.24 -5.44
N ALA A 71 4.86 12.40 -4.22
CA ALA A 71 5.38 13.37 -3.26
C ALA A 71 6.85 13.07 -2.93
N LEU A 72 7.20 11.81 -2.66
CA LEU A 72 8.59 11.39 -2.45
C LEU A 72 9.47 11.67 -3.68
N SER A 73 8.94 11.51 -4.90
CA SER A 73 9.69 11.85 -6.12
C SER A 73 10.06 13.33 -6.21
N HIS A 74 9.22 14.24 -5.69
CA HIS A 74 9.53 15.67 -5.60
C HIS A 74 10.59 15.95 -4.53
N LYS A 75 10.44 15.33 -3.34
CA LYS A 75 11.41 15.44 -2.23
C LYS A 75 12.82 15.03 -2.67
N TYR A 76 12.91 13.92 -3.41
CA TYR A 76 14.16 13.30 -3.84
C TYR A 76 14.55 13.62 -5.31
N LEU A 77 13.90 14.60 -5.94
CA LEU A 77 14.16 14.94 -7.35
C LEU A 77 15.62 15.36 -7.61
N MET A 78 16.25 15.94 -6.59
CA MET A 78 17.60 16.50 -6.64
C MET A 78 18.66 15.60 -6.00
N THR A 79 18.31 14.36 -5.62
CA THR A 79 19.25 13.35 -5.12
C THR A 79 20.47 13.24 -6.04
N GLY A 80 21.68 13.13 -5.47
CA GLY A 80 22.95 13.11 -6.20
C GLY A 80 23.56 14.49 -6.47
N ARG A 81 22.88 15.58 -6.07
CA ARG A 81 23.46 16.92 -5.99
C ARG A 81 24.01 17.21 -4.59
N ASP A 82 24.97 18.13 -4.49
CA ASP A 82 25.59 18.48 -3.22
C ASP A 82 24.55 18.94 -2.18
N GLY A 83 24.57 18.29 -1.01
CA GLY A 83 23.66 18.57 0.11
C GLY A 83 22.22 18.07 -0.06
N ALA A 84 21.88 17.40 -1.17
CA ALA A 84 20.54 16.86 -1.38
C ALA A 84 20.32 15.56 -0.60
N ALA A 85 19.11 15.41 -0.05
CA ALA A 85 18.70 14.19 0.63
C ALA A 85 18.66 12.98 -0.32
N ARG A 86 18.81 11.79 0.24
CA ARG A 86 18.84 10.52 -0.48
C ARG A 86 17.66 9.67 -0.03
N LEU A 87 17.01 9.04 -0.99
CA LEU A 87 15.93 8.10 -0.70
C LEU A 87 16.55 6.79 -0.21
N THR A 88 16.05 6.27 0.91
CA THR A 88 16.32 4.90 1.33
C THR A 88 15.18 3.98 0.90
N ILE A 89 15.52 2.90 0.21
CA ILE A 89 14.57 1.86 -0.19
C ILE A 89 14.93 0.54 0.48
N ASP A 90 13.92 -0.28 0.74
CA ASP A 90 14.09 -1.66 1.16
C ASP A 90 14.22 -2.55 -0.09
N ARG A 91 15.37 -3.22 -0.23
CA ARG A 91 15.70 -4.02 -1.42
C ARG A 91 15.44 -5.51 -1.22
N HIS A 92 15.24 -5.95 0.01
CA HIS A 92 15.20 -7.37 0.36
C HIS A 92 13.80 -7.86 0.72
N GLU A 93 12.93 -6.98 1.23
CA GLU A 93 11.56 -7.35 1.54
C GLU A 93 10.59 -6.74 0.53
N SER A 94 10.43 -5.41 0.48
CA SER A 94 9.32 -4.78 -0.24
C SER A 94 9.63 -4.22 -1.62
N GLY A 95 10.84 -3.68 -1.85
CA GLY A 95 11.16 -2.85 -3.01
C GLY A 95 10.67 -1.39 -2.90
N PHE A 96 10.09 -0.99 -1.76
CA PHE A 96 9.46 0.32 -1.53
C PHE A 96 10.37 1.26 -0.73
N PRO A 97 10.08 2.57 -0.67
CA PRO A 97 10.68 3.45 0.34
C PRO A 97 10.50 2.87 1.73
N VAL A 98 11.50 3.02 2.60
CA VAL A 98 11.40 2.52 3.97
C VAL A 98 10.32 3.27 4.76
N ALA A 99 9.66 2.61 5.71
CA ALA A 99 8.57 3.19 6.50
C ALA A 99 8.95 4.52 7.20
N GLN A 100 10.22 4.70 7.55
CA GLN A 100 10.74 5.95 8.13
C GLN A 100 10.50 7.16 7.23
N GLU A 101 10.52 6.98 5.90
CA GLU A 101 10.23 8.06 4.95
C GLU A 101 8.81 8.59 5.11
N LEU A 102 7.84 7.71 5.33
CA LEU A 102 6.45 8.08 5.56
C LEU A 102 6.28 8.82 6.87
N MET A 103 7.03 8.45 7.91
CA MET A 103 7.01 9.15 9.21
C MET A 103 7.56 10.57 9.06
N THR A 104 8.67 10.75 8.33
CA THR A 104 9.19 12.09 8.02
C THR A 104 8.19 12.90 7.18
N MET A 105 7.58 12.31 6.17
CA MET A 105 6.53 12.98 5.38
C MET A 105 5.36 13.46 6.23
N ALA A 106 4.93 12.67 7.23
CA ALA A 106 3.84 13.06 8.11
C ALA A 106 4.21 14.29 8.98
N VAL A 107 5.46 14.37 9.43
CA VAL A 107 5.99 15.57 10.13
C VAL A 107 6.05 16.77 9.20
N ASP A 108 6.55 16.59 7.97
CA ASP A 108 6.64 17.64 6.97
C ASP A 108 5.25 18.19 6.61
N ALA A 109 4.23 17.32 6.54
CA ALA A 109 2.86 17.69 6.19
C ALA A 109 2.23 18.65 7.21
N GLN A 110 2.54 18.49 8.50
CA GLN A 110 2.09 19.42 9.55
C GLN A 110 2.64 20.83 9.38
N GLN A 111 3.79 20.96 8.70
CA GLN A 111 4.48 22.25 8.51
C GLN A 111 4.32 22.77 7.07
N ALA A 112 3.69 22.02 6.18
CA ALA A 112 3.63 22.32 4.74
C ALA A 112 3.08 23.72 4.44
N ALA A 113 1.96 24.12 5.07
CA ALA A 113 1.36 25.43 4.86
C ALA A 113 2.32 26.58 5.27
N ARG A 114 3.06 26.40 6.37
CA ARG A 114 4.06 27.39 6.83
C ARG A 114 5.23 27.48 5.85
N HIS A 115 5.74 26.35 5.38
CA HIS A 115 6.82 26.31 4.39
C HIS A 115 6.39 26.97 3.08
N LEU A 116 5.20 26.64 2.56
CA LEU A 116 4.66 27.21 1.33
C LEU A 116 4.48 28.73 1.41
N GLY A 117 4.06 29.26 2.56
CA GLY A 117 3.92 30.70 2.77
C GLY A 117 5.25 31.47 2.67
N GLY A 118 6.38 30.81 2.92
CA GLY A 118 7.72 31.39 2.78
C GLY A 118 8.39 31.15 1.42
N MET A 119 7.77 30.35 0.54
CA MET A 119 8.36 29.96 -0.74
C MET A 119 7.83 30.82 -1.90
N PRO A 120 8.70 31.24 -2.85
CA PRO A 120 8.26 31.84 -4.10
C PRO A 120 7.29 30.94 -4.86
N SER A 121 6.41 31.52 -5.67
CA SER A 121 5.48 30.75 -6.50
C SER A 121 6.21 29.90 -7.55
N GLU A 122 5.56 28.85 -8.06
CA GLU A 122 6.07 28.05 -9.18
C GLU A 122 6.47 28.93 -10.37
N THR A 123 5.60 29.86 -10.75
CA THR A 123 5.83 30.80 -11.86
C THR A 123 7.07 31.65 -11.60
N GLU A 124 7.21 32.22 -10.40
CA GLU A 124 8.38 33.02 -10.07
C GLU A 124 9.69 32.21 -10.10
N LEU A 125 9.68 30.98 -9.59
CA LEU A 125 10.87 30.13 -9.60
C LEU A 125 11.28 29.81 -11.05
N LYS A 126 10.32 29.46 -11.91
CA LYS A 126 10.57 29.20 -13.33
C LYS A 126 11.08 30.44 -14.05
N ASP A 127 10.51 31.62 -13.78
CA ASP A 127 10.99 32.88 -14.37
C ASP A 127 12.43 33.21 -13.97
N ARG A 128 12.77 33.04 -12.68
CA ARG A 128 14.14 33.24 -12.19
C ARG A 128 15.11 32.23 -12.83
N MET A 129 14.69 30.98 -13.00
CA MET A 129 15.49 29.95 -13.69
C MET A 129 15.77 30.35 -15.13
N VAL A 130 14.77 30.80 -15.89
CA VAL A 130 14.94 31.24 -17.29
C VAL A 130 15.91 32.42 -17.36
N ARG A 131 15.78 33.41 -16.48
CA ARG A 131 16.71 34.55 -16.43
C ARG A 131 18.14 34.14 -16.15
N GLN A 132 18.36 33.23 -15.19
CA GLN A 132 19.70 32.73 -14.87
C GLN A 132 20.29 31.90 -16.04
N ILE A 133 19.48 31.06 -16.68
CA ILE A 133 19.93 30.24 -17.82
C ILE A 133 20.31 31.13 -19.00
N VAL A 134 19.50 32.14 -19.33
CA VAL A 134 19.73 32.98 -20.52
C VAL A 134 20.73 34.10 -20.25
N GLY A 135 20.70 34.70 -19.05
CA GLY A 135 21.56 35.80 -18.67
C GLY A 135 22.96 35.35 -18.26
N ASP A 136 23.04 34.37 -17.37
CA ASP A 136 24.31 33.93 -16.79
C ASP A 136 24.88 32.67 -17.46
N LEU A 137 24.10 32.02 -18.35
CA LEU A 137 24.46 30.77 -19.01
C LEU A 137 24.84 29.65 -18.02
N THR A 138 24.21 29.64 -16.84
CA THR A 138 24.47 28.67 -15.77
C THR A 138 23.26 27.80 -15.45
N LEU A 139 23.52 26.61 -14.91
CA LEU A 139 22.47 25.71 -14.44
C LEU A 139 21.90 26.20 -13.10
N PRO A 140 20.57 26.45 -13.01
CA PRO A 140 19.95 27.04 -11.84
C PRO A 140 19.62 25.98 -10.77
N THR A 141 20.62 25.22 -10.32
CA THR A 141 20.43 24.06 -9.42
C THR A 141 19.72 24.41 -8.11
N ALA A 142 20.05 25.55 -7.51
CA ALA A 142 19.40 26.01 -6.28
C ALA A 142 17.92 26.34 -6.49
N LEU A 143 17.55 26.92 -7.63
CA LEU A 143 16.16 27.22 -7.97
C LEU A 143 15.38 25.94 -8.33
N GLN A 144 16.04 24.98 -8.99
CA GLN A 144 15.46 23.64 -9.23
C GLN A 144 15.16 22.92 -7.91
N PHE A 145 16.06 23.00 -6.94
CA PHE A 145 15.82 22.46 -5.60
C PHE A 145 14.66 23.16 -4.90
N ALA A 146 14.63 24.51 -4.92
CA ALA A 146 13.52 25.26 -4.35
C ALA A 146 12.16 24.87 -4.99
N LEU A 147 12.13 24.69 -6.31
CA LEU A 147 10.93 24.26 -7.02
C LEU A 147 10.51 22.83 -6.67
N SER A 148 11.46 21.90 -6.53
CA SER A 148 11.15 20.53 -6.13
C SER A 148 10.58 20.46 -4.71
N GLN A 149 11.14 21.25 -3.77
CA GLN A 149 10.62 21.36 -2.41
C GLN A 149 9.22 21.99 -2.40
N ARG A 150 8.97 23.00 -3.23
CA ARG A 150 7.63 23.58 -3.39
C ARG A 150 6.62 22.53 -3.83
N TYR A 151 6.91 21.78 -4.90
CA TYR A 151 6.01 20.70 -5.37
C TYR A 151 5.78 19.62 -4.32
N TYR A 152 6.81 19.28 -3.54
CA TYR A 152 6.67 18.35 -2.42
C TYR A 152 5.66 18.88 -1.38
N TYR A 153 5.84 20.10 -0.88
CA TYR A 153 4.91 20.67 0.11
C TYR A 153 3.51 20.93 -0.45
N GLU A 154 3.38 21.29 -1.73
CA GLU A 154 2.08 21.40 -2.40
C GLU A 154 1.37 20.04 -2.45
N ALA A 155 2.10 18.95 -2.76
CA ALA A 155 1.55 17.60 -2.73
C ALA A 155 1.12 17.18 -1.31
N LEU A 156 1.92 17.51 -0.29
CA LEU A 156 1.55 17.25 1.11
C LEU A 156 0.30 18.04 1.53
N ALA A 157 0.21 19.32 1.15
CA ALA A 157 -0.91 20.20 1.48
C ALA A 157 -2.21 19.80 0.75
N ALA A 158 -2.11 19.28 -0.48
CA ALA A 158 -3.25 18.76 -1.22
C ALA A 158 -3.87 17.51 -0.58
N GLY A 159 -3.11 16.79 0.26
CA GLY A 159 -3.56 15.57 0.92
C GLY A 159 -3.71 14.40 -0.04
N GLY A 160 -4.56 13.43 0.32
CA GLY A 160 -4.75 12.21 -0.48
C GLY A 160 -3.52 11.30 -0.50
N ILE A 161 -2.66 11.38 0.50
CA ILE A 161 -1.46 10.56 0.68
C ILE A 161 -1.80 9.33 1.52
N PHE A 162 -1.17 8.20 1.20
CA PHE A 162 -1.22 7.01 2.04
C PHE A 162 -0.24 7.16 3.18
N TRP A 163 -0.75 7.22 4.41
CA TRP A 163 0.04 7.39 5.62
C TRP A 163 0.38 6.05 6.26
N ALA A 164 1.26 6.08 7.28
CA ALA A 164 1.51 4.91 8.11
C ALA A 164 0.23 4.38 8.76
N ARG A 165 -0.69 5.28 9.10
CA ARG A 165 -2.01 5.00 9.65
C ARG A 165 -3.05 5.80 8.88
N ASN A 166 -4.02 5.12 8.27
CA ASN A 166 -5.15 5.72 7.58
C ASN A 166 -6.40 5.27 8.31
N ASP A 167 -7.01 6.19 9.05
CA ASP A 167 -8.03 5.87 10.05
C ASP A 167 -9.26 5.19 9.44
N PRO A 168 -9.99 4.38 10.23
CA PRO A 168 -11.18 3.70 9.75
C PRO A 168 -12.30 4.67 9.41
N ASP A 169 -12.99 4.37 8.32
CA ASP A 169 -14.24 4.99 7.89
C ASP A 169 -15.26 3.91 7.56
N ALA A 170 -16.54 4.26 7.56
CA ALA A 170 -17.65 3.32 7.46
C ALA A 170 -18.66 3.78 6.41
N GLN A 171 -18.81 2.97 5.36
CA GLN A 171 -19.78 3.19 4.30
C GLN A 171 -21.05 2.38 4.60
N TRP A 172 -22.21 3.04 4.70
CA TRP A 172 -23.47 2.32 4.82
C TRP A 172 -23.76 1.54 3.52
N LEU A 173 -24.18 0.28 3.65
CA LEU A 173 -24.53 -0.59 2.53
C LEU A 173 -26.05 -0.76 2.42
N SER A 174 -26.66 -1.28 3.48
CA SER A 174 -28.07 -1.66 3.52
C SER A 174 -28.53 -1.88 4.96
N ASN A 175 -29.83 -2.08 5.14
CA ASN A 175 -30.39 -2.62 6.39
C ASN A 175 -30.85 -4.06 6.16
N ARG A 176 -30.46 -4.98 7.04
CA ARG A 176 -30.87 -6.38 7.01
C ARG A 176 -31.69 -6.68 8.26
N GLY A 177 -33.02 -6.65 8.11
CA GLY A 177 -33.93 -6.74 9.24
C GLY A 177 -33.70 -5.59 10.22
N ALA A 178 -33.37 -5.92 11.47
CA ALA A 178 -33.08 -4.94 12.52
C ALA A 178 -31.62 -4.45 12.53
N ARG A 179 -30.71 -5.10 11.79
CA ARG A 179 -29.28 -4.76 11.78
C ARG A 179 -28.92 -3.85 10.60
N ARG A 180 -28.04 -2.88 10.83
CA ARG A 180 -27.48 -2.00 9.79
C ARG A 180 -26.21 -2.64 9.26
N GLN A 181 -25.99 -2.61 7.95
CA GLN A 181 -24.80 -3.16 7.33
C GLN A 181 -23.88 -2.04 6.86
N TYR A 182 -22.62 -2.12 7.27
CA TYR A 182 -21.57 -1.20 6.90
C TYR A 182 -20.42 -1.95 6.22
N LEU A 183 -19.76 -1.28 5.28
CA LEU A 183 -18.42 -1.62 4.85
C LEU A 183 -17.46 -0.69 5.58
N VAL A 184 -16.84 -1.18 6.64
CA VAL A 184 -15.79 -0.47 7.37
C VAL A 184 -14.46 -0.70 6.65
N HIS A 185 -13.70 0.36 6.41
CA HIS A 185 -12.42 0.27 5.71
C HIS A 185 -11.36 1.14 6.35
N TRP A 186 -10.13 0.65 6.37
CA TRP A 186 -8.96 1.36 6.87
C TRP A 186 -7.71 0.84 6.18
N ALA A 187 -6.58 1.52 6.38
CA ALA A 187 -5.32 1.04 5.82
C ALA A 187 -4.12 1.42 6.68
N VAL A 188 -3.08 0.61 6.60
CA VAL A 188 -1.81 0.85 7.30
C VAL A 188 -0.65 0.62 6.36
N TRP A 189 0.45 1.32 6.60
CA TRP A 189 1.74 0.88 6.09
C TRP A 189 2.33 -0.04 7.16
N ASP A 190 2.34 -1.34 6.89
CA ASP A 190 2.93 -2.30 7.81
C ASP A 190 4.45 -2.13 7.77
N ALA A 191 5.01 -1.55 8.83
CA ALA A 191 6.44 -1.29 8.93
C ALA A 191 7.28 -2.56 9.14
N GLN A 192 6.68 -3.70 9.51
CA GLN A 192 7.42 -4.94 9.69
C GLN A 192 7.84 -5.57 8.37
N VAL A 193 6.97 -5.50 7.37
CA VAL A 193 7.22 -6.02 6.00
C VAL A 193 7.36 -4.92 4.96
N ASN A 194 7.25 -3.66 5.41
CA ASN A 194 7.32 -2.44 4.64
C ASN A 194 6.33 -2.38 3.44
N LEU A 195 5.05 -2.75 3.68
CA LEU A 195 4.01 -2.81 2.65
C LEU A 195 2.72 -2.06 3.04
N PRO A 196 2.03 -1.41 2.07
CA PRO A 196 0.67 -0.93 2.25
C PRO A 196 -0.32 -2.08 2.32
N VAL A 197 -1.16 -2.05 3.35
CA VAL A 197 -2.18 -3.03 3.65
C VAL A 197 -3.52 -2.33 3.82
N VAL A 198 -4.53 -2.76 3.06
CA VAL A 198 -5.90 -2.23 3.12
C VAL A 198 -6.83 -3.28 3.70
N TYR A 199 -7.65 -2.89 4.66
CA TYR A 199 -8.65 -3.75 5.28
C TYR A 199 -10.05 -3.30 4.87
N LEU A 200 -10.91 -4.28 4.60
CA LEU A 200 -12.31 -4.10 4.22
C LEU A 200 -13.14 -5.07 5.07
N MET A 201 -14.09 -4.57 5.85
CA MET A 201 -14.88 -5.35 6.78
C MET A 201 -16.37 -5.13 6.55
N ASP A 202 -17.09 -6.18 6.18
CA ASP A 202 -18.55 -6.15 6.22
C ASP A 202 -18.97 -6.33 7.69
N LEU A 203 -19.66 -5.33 8.21
CA LEU A 203 -20.04 -5.24 9.61
C LEU A 203 -21.54 -5.12 9.74
N GLU A 204 -22.15 -5.99 10.55
CA GLU A 204 -23.55 -5.84 10.97
C GLU A 204 -23.62 -5.17 12.35
N ASP A 205 -24.29 -4.02 12.42
CA ASP A 205 -24.51 -3.23 13.64
C ASP A 205 -25.94 -3.43 14.15
N SER A 206 -26.06 -4.03 15.33
CA SER A 206 -27.31 -4.23 16.06
C SER A 206 -27.57 -3.15 17.12
N GLY A 207 -26.67 -2.18 17.25
CA GLY A 207 -26.77 -1.09 18.20
C GLY A 207 -27.92 -0.13 17.92
N ARG A 208 -28.31 0.63 18.95
CA ARG A 208 -29.46 1.54 18.86
C ARG A 208 -29.21 2.69 17.90
N LYS A 209 -28.06 3.36 18.05
CA LYS A 209 -27.63 4.48 17.19
C LYS A 209 -26.83 3.95 16.00
N PRO A 210 -26.85 4.59 14.83
CA PRO A 210 -25.97 4.22 13.72
C PRO A 210 -24.49 4.36 14.11
N LEU A 211 -23.67 3.34 13.85
CA LEU A 211 -22.27 3.28 14.28
C LEU A 211 -21.47 4.57 13.98
N PRO A 212 -21.40 5.11 12.74
CA PRO A 212 -20.49 6.24 12.45
C PRO A 212 -20.88 7.56 13.15
N THR A 213 -22.13 7.64 13.62
CA THR A 213 -22.65 8.81 14.35
C THR A 213 -22.69 8.60 15.86
N ASP A 214 -22.25 7.44 16.34
CA ASP A 214 -22.21 7.11 17.75
C ASP A 214 -20.90 7.63 18.38
N GLU A 215 -21.02 8.71 19.14
CA GLU A 215 -19.91 9.43 19.79
C GLU A 215 -19.09 8.57 20.77
N TYR A 216 -19.63 7.43 21.23
CA TYR A 216 -18.94 6.53 22.15
C TYR A 216 -18.37 5.32 21.44
N ARG A 217 -19.19 4.63 20.63
CA ARG A 217 -18.78 3.38 19.98
C ARG A 217 -17.79 3.63 18.85
N TRP A 218 -18.00 4.67 18.04
CA TRP A 218 -17.18 4.88 16.85
C TRP A 218 -15.70 5.17 17.16
N PRO A 219 -15.36 6.09 18.08
CA PRO A 219 -13.95 6.32 18.43
C PRO A 219 -13.27 5.07 19.02
N GLN A 220 -14.00 4.26 19.78
CA GLN A 220 -13.48 3.00 20.35
C GLN A 220 -13.22 1.96 19.25
N VAL A 221 -14.15 1.81 18.30
CA VAL A 221 -13.98 0.96 17.11
C VAL A 221 -12.76 1.41 16.31
N GLN A 222 -12.62 2.71 16.04
CA GLN A 222 -11.48 3.24 15.30
C GLN A 222 -10.16 2.93 16.01
N ALA A 223 -10.09 3.14 17.32
CA ALA A 223 -8.90 2.84 18.11
C ALA A 223 -8.56 1.34 18.12
N ALA A 224 -9.56 0.47 18.28
CA ALA A 224 -9.38 -0.99 18.31
C ALA A 224 -8.88 -1.53 16.97
N LEU A 225 -9.52 -1.14 15.86
CA LEU A 225 -9.10 -1.57 14.52
C LEU A 225 -7.68 -1.12 14.19
N MET A 226 -7.32 0.11 14.57
CA MET A 226 -5.97 0.61 14.34
C MET A 226 -4.91 -0.04 15.22
N ALA A 227 -5.25 -0.46 16.45
CA ALA A 227 -4.33 -1.19 17.32
C ALA A 227 -4.05 -2.60 16.79
N GLN A 228 -5.06 -3.27 16.22
CA GLN A 228 -4.94 -4.62 15.68
C GLN A 228 -4.33 -4.67 14.27
N ALA A 229 -4.31 -3.54 13.56
CA ALA A 229 -3.72 -3.45 12.22
C ALA A 229 -2.18 -3.45 12.23
N ILE A 230 -1.53 -3.45 13.40
CA ILE A 230 -0.08 -3.40 13.54
C ILE A 230 0.46 -4.83 13.78
N GLY A 231 1.23 -5.35 12.81
CA GLY A 231 2.12 -6.49 13.03
C GLY A 231 1.60 -7.86 12.61
N GLY A 232 1.20 -8.02 11.35
CA GLY A 232 1.01 -9.35 10.74
C GLY A 232 -0.02 -10.27 11.40
N LEU A 233 -0.92 -9.76 12.24
CA LEU A 233 -1.93 -10.58 12.93
C LEU A 233 -2.80 -11.35 11.92
N LYS A 234 -3.16 -12.58 12.26
CA LYS A 234 -4.10 -13.38 11.47
C LYS A 234 -5.47 -12.70 11.45
N LEU A 235 -6.18 -12.76 10.32
CA LEU A 235 -7.53 -12.16 10.21
C LEU A 235 -8.48 -12.71 11.26
N LEU A 236 -8.40 -14.02 11.55
CA LEU A 236 -9.17 -14.66 12.60
C LEU A 236 -8.96 -13.98 13.96
N THR A 237 -7.71 -13.67 14.32
CA THR A 237 -7.40 -13.01 15.60
C THR A 237 -8.00 -11.62 15.67
N ILE A 238 -7.92 -10.85 14.58
CA ILE A 238 -8.51 -9.51 14.47
C ILE A 238 -10.03 -9.60 14.62
N ALA A 239 -10.69 -10.42 13.80
CA ALA A 239 -12.14 -10.50 13.75
C ALA A 239 -12.74 -11.10 15.03
N THR A 240 -12.13 -12.14 15.62
CA THR A 240 -12.56 -12.70 16.91
C THR A 240 -12.33 -11.71 18.07
N GLY A 241 -11.21 -10.98 18.07
CA GLY A 241 -10.96 -9.94 19.08
C GLY A 241 -12.00 -8.82 18.98
N PHE A 242 -12.22 -8.30 17.77
CA PHE A 242 -13.21 -7.25 17.51
C PHE A 242 -14.63 -7.69 17.89
N ASP A 243 -15.05 -8.87 17.42
CA ASP A 243 -16.38 -9.41 17.71
C ASP A 243 -16.57 -9.65 19.21
N LYS A 244 -15.49 -9.95 19.97
CA LYS A 244 -15.53 -10.06 21.43
C LYS A 244 -15.69 -8.70 22.11
N ASP A 245 -14.90 -7.71 21.68
CA ASP A 245 -14.81 -6.39 22.31
C ASP A 245 -16.08 -5.55 22.10
N PHE A 246 -16.81 -5.77 20.99
CA PHE A 246 -18.01 -5.02 20.62
C PHE A 246 -19.24 -5.93 20.51
N ALA A 247 -20.01 -6.00 21.59
CA ALA A 247 -21.12 -6.94 21.73
C ALA A 247 -22.27 -6.76 20.71
N ASP A 248 -22.42 -5.57 20.15
CA ASP A 248 -23.46 -5.22 19.18
C ASP A 248 -22.96 -5.06 17.74
N LEU A 249 -21.66 -5.34 17.49
CA LEU A 249 -21.02 -5.23 16.19
C LEU A 249 -20.48 -6.59 15.74
N HIS A 250 -20.97 -7.06 14.60
CA HIS A 250 -20.72 -8.40 14.11
C HIS A 250 -19.94 -8.37 12.79
N PRO A 251 -18.63 -8.63 12.79
CA PRO A 251 -17.82 -8.65 11.58
C PRO A 251 -18.09 -9.94 10.79
N VAL A 252 -18.99 -9.86 9.81
CA VAL A 252 -19.43 -11.03 9.01
C VAL A 252 -18.41 -11.40 7.92
N ARG A 253 -17.60 -10.44 7.49
CA ARG A 253 -16.46 -10.68 6.61
C ARG A 253 -15.35 -9.69 6.92
N LEU A 254 -14.12 -10.17 6.97
CA LEU A 254 -12.91 -9.35 7.02
C LEU A 254 -12.00 -9.72 5.86
N ARG A 255 -11.61 -8.73 5.07
CA ARG A 255 -10.72 -8.85 3.94
C ARG A 255 -9.48 -8.00 4.18
N ARG A 256 -8.31 -8.55 3.85
CA ARG A 256 -7.03 -7.85 3.83
C ARG A 256 -6.42 -7.91 2.44
N VAL A 257 -6.08 -6.74 1.90
CA VAL A 257 -5.41 -6.58 0.60
C VAL A 257 -4.00 -6.07 0.86
N ILE A 258 -3.00 -6.83 0.45
CA ILE A 258 -1.58 -6.49 0.61
C ILE A 258 -1.00 -6.14 -0.76
N LEU A 259 -0.41 -4.95 -0.86
CA LEU A 259 0.09 -4.39 -2.11
C LEU A 259 1.61 -4.49 -2.17
N GLY A 260 2.10 -5.58 -2.77
CA GLY A 260 3.51 -5.90 -2.91
C GLY A 260 3.85 -7.27 -2.31
N PRO A 261 5.14 -7.62 -2.24
CA PRO A 261 6.29 -6.79 -2.62
C PRO A 261 6.40 -6.51 -4.13
N MET A 262 7.20 -5.51 -4.47
CA MET A 262 7.67 -5.27 -5.84
C MET A 262 9.05 -5.88 -6.01
N TYR A 263 9.18 -6.72 -7.03
CA TYR A 263 10.43 -7.29 -7.49
C TYR A 263 10.91 -6.50 -8.70
N SER A 264 12.20 -6.18 -8.75
CA SER A 264 12.82 -5.50 -9.87
C SER A 264 14.27 -5.90 -10.00
N ALA A 265 14.67 -6.44 -11.16
CA ALA A 265 16.06 -6.80 -11.42
C ALA A 265 17.04 -5.63 -11.22
N SER A 266 16.60 -4.39 -11.47
CA SER A 266 17.42 -3.19 -11.27
C SER A 266 17.50 -2.66 -9.83
N PHE A 267 16.56 -3.03 -8.94
CA PHE A 267 16.36 -2.31 -7.68
C PHE A 267 16.30 -3.22 -6.46
N THR A 268 15.92 -4.48 -6.61
CA THR A 268 15.75 -5.39 -5.49
C THR A 268 16.73 -6.56 -5.56
N LEU A 269 16.91 -7.23 -4.42
CA LEU A 269 17.81 -8.37 -4.23
C LEU A 269 17.07 -9.59 -3.66
N GLN A 270 15.72 -9.59 -3.72
CA GLN A 270 14.94 -10.72 -3.24
C GLN A 270 15.25 -11.97 -4.08
N SER A 271 15.38 -13.09 -3.38
CA SER A 271 15.57 -14.40 -4.02
C SER A 271 14.22 -15.05 -4.33
N GLY A 272 14.27 -16.10 -5.16
CA GLY A 272 13.10 -16.93 -5.49
C GLY A 272 12.74 -16.92 -6.97
N PRO A 273 11.69 -17.65 -7.36
CA PRO A 273 11.41 -17.93 -8.76
C PRO A 273 11.16 -16.69 -9.62
N ILE A 274 10.48 -15.68 -9.05
CA ILE A 274 10.19 -14.44 -9.79
C ILE A 274 11.47 -13.65 -10.09
N SER A 275 12.48 -13.71 -9.23
CA SER A 275 13.76 -13.05 -9.43
C SER A 275 14.49 -13.64 -10.64
N GLN A 276 14.53 -14.99 -10.72
CA GLN A 276 15.12 -15.71 -11.87
C GLN A 276 14.40 -15.42 -13.19
N VAL A 277 13.07 -15.30 -13.14
CA VAL A 277 12.25 -14.88 -14.29
C VAL A 277 12.64 -13.48 -14.75
N LEU A 278 12.76 -12.52 -13.82
CA LEU A 278 13.12 -11.14 -14.16
C LEU A 278 14.53 -11.01 -14.71
N GLU A 279 15.50 -11.74 -14.15
CA GLU A 279 16.87 -11.81 -14.65
C GLU A 279 16.93 -12.42 -16.06
N GLY A 280 16.22 -13.54 -16.27
CA GLY A 280 16.14 -14.22 -17.57
C GLY A 280 15.47 -13.39 -18.66
N ALA A 281 14.48 -12.57 -18.29
CA ALA A 281 13.73 -11.71 -19.22
C ALA A 281 14.62 -10.71 -19.96
N LYS A 282 15.71 -10.24 -19.31
CA LYS A 282 16.58 -9.15 -19.80
C LYS A 282 15.77 -8.01 -20.39
N ALA A 283 14.68 -7.66 -19.70
CA ALA A 283 13.69 -6.71 -20.19
C ALA A 283 14.28 -5.30 -20.26
N ALA A 284 13.74 -4.48 -21.17
CA ALA A 284 14.12 -3.08 -21.26
C ALA A 284 13.78 -2.33 -19.97
N GLU A 285 14.40 -1.17 -19.79
CA GLU A 285 14.19 -0.33 -18.62
C GLU A 285 12.71 -0.03 -18.36
N GLY A 286 12.26 -0.33 -17.13
CA GLY A 286 10.89 -0.09 -16.70
C GLY A 286 9.92 -1.20 -17.11
N GLN A 287 10.41 -2.28 -17.72
CA GLN A 287 9.69 -3.54 -17.93
C GLN A 287 10.25 -4.70 -17.07
N ASP A 288 11.32 -4.45 -16.33
CA ASP A 288 12.01 -5.38 -15.45
C ASP A 288 11.40 -5.40 -14.04
N TRP A 289 10.10 -5.66 -13.93
CA TRP A 289 9.43 -5.68 -12.63
C TRP A 289 8.28 -6.70 -12.54
N ALA A 290 7.94 -7.08 -11.31
CA ALA A 290 6.72 -7.81 -10.98
C ALA A 290 6.21 -7.32 -9.62
N LEU A 291 4.91 -7.07 -9.51
CA LEU A 291 4.26 -6.68 -8.26
C LEU A 291 3.36 -7.82 -7.80
N VAL A 292 3.51 -8.23 -6.55
CA VAL A 292 2.59 -9.17 -5.91
C VAL A 292 1.37 -8.44 -5.38
N TRP A 293 0.21 -9.06 -5.53
CA TRP A 293 -1.04 -8.59 -4.97
C TRP A 293 -1.68 -9.74 -4.22
N THR A 294 -1.88 -9.60 -2.91
CA THR A 294 -2.45 -10.67 -2.07
C THR A 294 -3.79 -10.22 -1.52
N ILE A 295 -4.80 -11.09 -1.61
CA ILE A 295 -6.10 -10.91 -0.97
C ILE A 295 -6.31 -12.07 0.00
N GLU A 296 -6.56 -11.75 1.25
CA GLU A 296 -6.97 -12.68 2.29
C GLU A 296 -8.40 -12.37 2.69
N ASP A 297 -9.24 -13.40 2.73
CA ASP A 297 -10.63 -13.30 3.11
C ASP A 297 -10.89 -14.19 4.33
N LEU A 298 -11.58 -13.64 5.31
CA LEU A 298 -12.19 -14.36 6.43
C LEU A 298 -13.69 -14.11 6.40
N ILE A 299 -14.47 -15.18 6.37
CA ILE A 299 -15.94 -15.14 6.24
C ILE A 299 -16.54 -15.87 7.44
N SER A 300 -17.52 -15.23 8.07
CA SER A 300 -18.33 -15.87 9.12
C SER A 300 -19.17 -17.00 8.53
N ASP A 301 -19.18 -18.14 9.21
CA ASP A 301 -19.94 -19.34 8.87
C ASP A 301 -21.30 -19.33 9.56
N ARG A 302 -21.31 -19.00 10.86
CA ARG A 302 -22.50 -18.99 11.71
C ARG A 302 -22.32 -18.08 12.93
N GLU A 303 -23.42 -17.82 13.63
CA GLU A 303 -23.41 -17.18 14.94
C GLU A 303 -23.64 -18.24 16.03
N GLU A 304 -22.95 -18.08 17.16
CA GLU A 304 -23.15 -18.91 18.35
C GLU A 304 -23.46 -18.03 19.56
N GLU A 305 -24.41 -18.48 20.38
CA GLU A 305 -24.72 -17.83 21.65
C GLU A 305 -23.70 -18.24 22.71
N VAL A 306 -22.89 -17.27 23.17
CA VAL A 306 -21.86 -17.47 24.17
C VAL A 306 -22.31 -16.83 25.48
N LYS A 307 -22.39 -17.63 26.55
CA LYS A 307 -22.65 -17.12 27.90
C LYS A 307 -21.43 -16.35 28.40
N GLU A 308 -21.64 -15.10 28.78
CA GLU A 308 -20.64 -14.27 29.42
C GLU A 308 -21.13 -13.95 30.83
N GLY A 309 -20.51 -14.55 31.84
CA GLY A 309 -21.01 -14.49 33.22
C GLY A 309 -22.28 -15.30 33.44
N TRP A 310 -22.97 -15.02 34.55
CA TRP A 310 -24.10 -15.84 35.03
C TRP A 310 -25.45 -15.46 34.39
N PHE A 311 -25.58 -14.25 33.84
CA PHE A 311 -26.88 -13.68 33.44
C PHE A 311 -26.91 -13.07 32.04
N THR A 312 -25.78 -13.08 31.32
CA THR A 312 -25.68 -12.45 29.99
C THR A 312 -25.19 -13.45 28.95
N SER A 313 -25.77 -13.37 27.76
CA SER A 313 -25.33 -14.12 26.59
C SER A 313 -25.21 -13.16 25.41
N TRP A 314 -24.22 -13.44 24.56
CA TRP A 314 -23.92 -12.64 23.38
C TRP A 314 -23.82 -13.52 22.15
N LEU A 315 -24.25 -12.99 21.01
CA LEU A 315 -24.03 -13.64 19.73
C LEU A 315 -22.60 -13.35 19.28
N ARG A 316 -21.84 -14.40 19.01
CA ARG A 316 -20.46 -14.31 18.50
C ARG A 316 -20.35 -15.01 17.15
N GLN A 317 -19.54 -14.45 16.28
CA GLN A 317 -19.27 -15.00 14.95
C GLN A 317 -18.31 -16.18 15.05
N VAL A 318 -18.65 -17.27 14.36
CA VAL A 318 -17.74 -18.40 14.13
C VAL A 318 -17.32 -18.39 12.68
N TYR A 319 -16.01 -18.32 12.44
CA TYR A 319 -15.48 -18.14 11.10
C TYR A 319 -15.13 -19.47 10.43
N ARG A 320 -15.33 -19.50 9.12
CA ARG A 320 -14.84 -20.59 8.27
C ARG A 320 -13.34 -20.41 8.06
N LEU A 321 -12.56 -21.47 8.28
CA LEU A 321 -11.13 -21.50 7.96
C LEU A 321 -10.87 -22.36 6.74
N ASP A 322 -9.77 -22.09 6.04
CA ASP A 322 -9.31 -22.98 4.96
C ASP A 322 -9.12 -24.41 5.49
N PRO A 323 -9.68 -25.45 4.85
CA PRO A 323 -9.62 -26.83 5.36
C PRO A 323 -8.21 -27.42 5.47
N LEU A 324 -7.26 -26.93 4.67
CA LEU A 324 -5.91 -27.49 4.57
C LEU A 324 -4.88 -26.61 5.29
N ALA A 325 -4.99 -25.30 5.13
CA ALA A 325 -4.02 -24.33 5.62
C ALA A 325 -4.61 -23.35 6.65
N GLY A 326 -5.89 -23.47 7.01
CA GLY A 326 -6.63 -22.45 7.75
C GLY A 326 -6.13 -22.19 9.17
N ALA A 327 -5.55 -23.18 9.85
CA ALA A 327 -4.93 -22.98 11.17
C ALA A 327 -3.69 -22.08 11.08
N GLU A 328 -2.88 -22.26 10.03
CA GLU A 328 -1.67 -21.46 9.78
C GLU A 328 -2.01 -20.10 9.19
N LEU A 329 -2.90 -20.05 8.19
CA LEU A 329 -3.31 -18.80 7.53
C LEU A 329 -4.18 -17.92 8.44
N GLY A 330 -5.04 -18.52 9.26
CA GLY A 330 -6.06 -17.81 10.04
C GLY A 330 -7.02 -17.00 9.16
N ALA A 331 -7.32 -17.52 7.97
CA ALA A 331 -8.23 -16.95 6.99
C ALA A 331 -9.06 -18.06 6.34
N THR A 332 -10.20 -17.71 5.75
CA THR A 332 -11.02 -18.62 4.94
C THR A 332 -10.36 -18.95 3.61
N ARG A 333 -9.69 -17.97 3.00
CA ARG A 333 -9.03 -18.10 1.70
C ARG A 333 -7.91 -17.07 1.58
N GLN A 334 -6.85 -17.44 0.88
CA GLN A 334 -5.82 -16.51 0.42
C GLN A 334 -5.61 -16.68 -1.08
N ASP A 335 -5.67 -15.58 -1.81
CA ASP A 335 -5.35 -15.52 -3.23
C ASP A 335 -4.14 -14.62 -3.45
N ARG A 336 -3.11 -15.18 -4.08
CA ARG A 336 -1.93 -14.43 -4.50
C ARG A 336 -1.94 -14.24 -6.01
N MET A 337 -1.72 -13.01 -6.44
CA MET A 337 -1.68 -12.59 -7.83
C MET A 337 -0.34 -11.94 -8.15
N ILE A 338 0.04 -11.96 -9.43
CA ILE A 338 1.24 -11.27 -9.91
C ILE A 338 0.86 -10.34 -11.05
N ILE A 339 1.32 -9.10 -10.98
CA ILE A 339 1.20 -8.11 -12.04
C ILE A 339 2.60 -7.92 -12.63
N LEU A 340 2.77 -8.12 -13.92
CA LEU A 340 4.08 -8.06 -14.56
C LEU A 340 3.98 -7.65 -16.04
N PRO A 341 5.01 -7.04 -16.62
CA PRO A 341 5.05 -6.75 -18.06
C PRO A 341 5.11 -8.02 -18.93
N GLU A 342 4.78 -7.85 -20.20
CA GLU A 342 4.76 -8.92 -21.19
C GLU A 342 6.08 -9.70 -21.30
N ARG A 343 7.22 -9.00 -21.27
CA ARG A 343 8.53 -9.65 -21.45
C ARG A 343 8.89 -10.61 -20.30
N PRO A 344 8.79 -10.20 -19.02
CA PRO A 344 8.89 -11.15 -17.90
C PRO A 344 7.85 -12.28 -17.95
N TYR A 345 6.62 -12.00 -18.40
CA TYR A 345 5.59 -13.04 -18.51
C TYR A 345 5.97 -14.13 -19.52
N GLN A 346 6.51 -13.78 -20.69
CA GLN A 346 6.99 -14.76 -21.67
C GLN A 346 8.00 -15.74 -21.05
N VAL A 347 8.98 -15.20 -20.32
CA VAL A 347 9.98 -16.03 -19.63
C VAL A 347 9.37 -16.84 -18.49
N LEU A 348 8.40 -16.29 -17.76
CA LEU A 348 7.66 -17.04 -16.73
C LEU A 348 6.98 -18.27 -17.31
N VAL A 349 6.33 -18.13 -18.46
CA VAL A 349 5.66 -19.25 -19.16
C VAL A 349 6.67 -20.28 -19.66
N GLU A 350 7.82 -19.84 -20.19
CA GLU A 350 8.87 -20.74 -20.67
C GLU A 350 9.56 -21.52 -19.53
N GLN A 351 9.83 -20.87 -18.39
CA GLN A 351 10.50 -21.48 -17.25
C GLN A 351 9.55 -22.32 -16.38
N ASP A 352 8.25 -22.01 -16.40
CA ASP A 352 7.19 -22.64 -15.62
C ASP A 352 7.58 -23.00 -14.16
N PRO A 353 8.03 -22.02 -13.36
CA PRO A 353 8.53 -22.31 -12.03
C PRO A 353 7.39 -22.77 -11.10
N LYS A 354 7.58 -23.93 -10.45
CA LYS A 354 6.59 -24.55 -9.54
C LYS A 354 5.96 -23.60 -8.52
N GLY A 355 6.75 -22.67 -7.96
CA GLY A 355 6.27 -21.71 -6.96
C GLY A 355 5.32 -20.62 -7.49
N LEU A 356 5.19 -20.46 -8.81
CA LEU A 356 4.31 -19.47 -9.45
C LEU A 356 3.18 -20.12 -10.28
N GLN A 357 3.13 -21.45 -10.33
CA GLN A 357 2.07 -22.19 -10.99
C GLN A 357 0.72 -21.91 -10.32
N GLY A 358 -0.35 -21.81 -11.12
CA GLY A 358 -1.72 -21.57 -10.63
C GLY A 358 -2.01 -20.18 -10.06
N LEU A 359 -1.02 -19.29 -9.93
CA LEU A 359 -1.26 -17.91 -9.49
C LEU A 359 -1.96 -17.12 -10.58
N ARG A 360 -2.98 -16.31 -10.27
CA ARG A 360 -3.57 -15.40 -11.26
C ARG A 360 -2.53 -14.36 -11.69
N LYS A 361 -2.32 -14.17 -13.00
CA LYS A 361 -1.37 -13.16 -13.52
C LYS A 361 -2.07 -12.07 -14.34
N PHE A 362 -1.67 -10.83 -14.10
CA PHE A 362 -2.11 -9.68 -14.87
C PHE A 362 -0.92 -9.16 -15.70
N VAL A 363 -0.98 -9.39 -17.01
CA VAL A 363 0.10 -9.04 -17.91
C VAL A 363 -0.09 -7.62 -18.43
N VAL A 364 0.90 -6.76 -18.24
CA VAL A 364 0.92 -5.40 -18.81
C VAL A 364 1.52 -5.47 -20.21
N GLY A 365 0.65 -5.41 -21.22
CA GLY A 365 1.03 -5.38 -22.63
C GLY A 365 1.30 -3.97 -23.16
N ALA A 366 1.56 -3.89 -24.47
CA ALA A 366 1.78 -2.62 -25.18
C ALA A 366 0.64 -1.60 -24.93
N GLY A 367 1.02 -0.31 -24.83
CA GLY A 367 0.08 0.77 -24.51
C GLY A 367 -0.50 0.69 -23.07
N GLY A 368 0.04 -0.18 -22.22
CA GLY A 368 -0.42 -0.39 -20.86
C GLY A 368 -1.71 -1.21 -20.76
N ARG A 369 -2.13 -1.90 -21.83
CA ARG A 369 -3.29 -2.79 -21.82
C ARG A 369 -3.06 -3.92 -20.81
N LEU A 370 -4.04 -4.15 -19.94
CA LEU A 370 -4.02 -5.26 -19.00
C LEU A 370 -4.59 -6.51 -19.67
N ILE A 371 -3.86 -7.62 -19.61
CA ILE A 371 -4.28 -8.92 -20.14
C ILE A 371 -4.32 -9.89 -18.97
N PRO A 372 -5.52 -10.25 -18.46
CA PRO A 372 -5.65 -11.24 -17.40
C PRO A 372 -5.35 -12.65 -17.93
N THR A 373 -4.58 -13.42 -17.19
CA THR A 373 -4.18 -14.80 -17.52
C THR A 373 -4.20 -15.68 -16.28
N LEU A 374 -4.41 -16.99 -16.44
CA LEU A 374 -4.44 -17.97 -15.34
C LEU A 374 -3.05 -18.48 -14.95
#